data_AF-X0Y3G2-F1
#
_entry.id   AF-X0Y3G2-F1
#
_cell.length_a   1.000
_cell.length_b   1.000
_cell.length_c   1.000
_cell.angle_alpha   90.00
_cell.angle_beta   90.00
_cell.angle_gamma   90.00
#
_symmetry.space_group_name_H-M   'P 1'
#
loop_
_entity.id
_entity.type
_entity.pdbx_description
1 polymer ?
#
loop_
_entity_poly.entity_id
_entity_poly.type
_entity_poly.pdbx_seq_one_letter_code
_entity_poly.pdbx_strand_id
1 'polypeptide(L)'
;NRMFGSLGVLETQYGGQVLIRGKNFYRGGSSPGIYPEGAKANIATFYECIAGGKYDNPTVAPSVRSNLITVMGRTAAYTGNVVTWDETVKSKEKLDGRLEGLEA
;
A
#
# COMPACT_ATOMS: atom_id res chain seq x y z
N ASN A 1 -10.13 -4.42 -4.52
CA ASN A 1 -9.28 -5.62 -4.41
C ASN A 1 -10.14 -6.86 -4.21
N ARG A 2 -9.57 -8.04 -4.50
CA ARG A 2 -10.15 -9.34 -4.14
C ARG A 2 -9.12 -10.16 -3.40
N MET A 3 -9.50 -10.76 -2.29
CA MET A 3 -8.66 -11.66 -1.51
C MET A 3 -9.38 -12.99 -1.38
N PHE A 4 -8.70 -14.08 -1.74
CA PHE A 4 -9.26 -15.43 -1.77
C PHE A 4 -8.79 -16.21 -0.56
N GLY A 5 -9.74 -16.73 0.22
CA GLY A 5 -9.49 -17.71 1.27
C GLY A 5 -10.07 -19.07 0.89
N SER A 6 -9.75 -20.10 1.66
CA SER A 6 -10.23 -21.47 1.42
C SER A 6 -11.76 -21.63 1.51
N LEU A 7 -12.44 -20.71 2.19
CA LEU A 7 -13.88 -20.77 2.47
C LEU A 7 -14.67 -19.56 1.94
N GLY A 8 -14.04 -18.66 1.20
CA GLY A 8 -14.68 -17.42 0.76
C GLY A 8 -13.76 -16.41 0.11
N VAL A 9 -14.36 -15.29 -0.30
CA VAL A 9 -13.69 -14.18 -1.00
C VAL A 9 -14.08 -12.87 -0.34
N LEU A 10 -13.09 -12.06 0.03
CA LEU A 10 -13.28 -10.66 0.38
C LEU A 10 -13.21 -9.83 -0.90
N GLU A 11 -14.26 -9.07 -1.17
CA GLU A 11 -14.29 -8.08 -2.26
C GLU A 11 -14.31 -6.68 -1.65
N THR A 12 -13.40 -5.82 -2.10
CA THR A 12 -13.24 -4.44 -1.62
C THR A 12 -13.16 -3.49 -2.82
N GLN A 13 -14.31 -3.17 -3.42
CA GLN A 13 -14.32 -2.24 -4.54
C GLN A 13 -14.04 -0.81 -4.06
N TYR A 14 -13.11 -0.11 -4.72
CA TYR A 14 -12.81 1.27 -4.40
C TYR A 14 -14.04 2.16 -4.65
N GLY A 15 -14.52 2.85 -3.61
CA GLY A 15 -15.76 3.64 -3.67
C GLY A 15 -17.04 2.81 -3.82
N GLY A 16 -16.93 1.49 -3.96
CA GLY A 16 -18.02 0.60 -4.29
C GLY A 16 -18.37 -0.36 -3.17
N GLN A 17 -18.92 -1.51 -3.53
CA GLN A 17 -19.33 -2.53 -2.57
C GLN A 17 -18.12 -3.23 -1.93
N VAL A 18 -18.19 -3.39 -0.62
CA VAL A 18 -17.29 -4.19 0.20
C VAL A 18 -18.12 -5.30 0.82
N LEU A 19 -17.74 -6.57 0.61
CA LEU A 19 -18.47 -7.72 1.14
C LEU A 19 -17.58 -8.95 1.30
N ILE A 20 -18.05 -9.93 2.07
CA ILE A 20 -17.46 -11.26 2.12
C ILE A 20 -18.46 -12.27 1.56
N ARG A 21 -18.04 -13.00 0.54
CA ARG A 21 -18.77 -14.15 0.00
C ARG A 21 -18.17 -15.43 0.55
N GLY A 22 -18.99 -16.47 0.76
CA GLY A 22 -18.51 -17.78 1.20
C GLY A 22 -19.38 -18.37 2.29
N LYS A 23 -18.80 -19.33 3.03
CA LYS A 23 -19.50 -20.07 4.10
C LYS A 23 -20.17 -19.15 5.13
N ASN A 24 -19.49 -18.05 5.49
CA ASN A 24 -20.01 -17.00 6.38
C ASN A 24 -20.21 -15.71 5.57
N PHE A 25 -21.35 -15.59 4.91
CA PHE A 25 -21.66 -14.41 4.13
C PHE A 25 -21.75 -13.16 5.02
N TYR A 26 -21.06 -12.10 4.61
CA TYR A 26 -21.19 -10.77 5.21
C TYR A 26 -21.54 -9.78 4.11
N ARG A 27 -22.74 -9.18 4.21
CA ARG A 27 -23.27 -8.23 3.23
C ARG A 27 -22.38 -6.99 3.06
N GLY A 28 -21.70 -6.59 4.13
CA GLY A 28 -20.84 -5.43 4.19
C GLY A 28 -21.57 -4.13 3.82
N GLY A 29 -20.88 -3.23 3.12
CA GLY A 29 -21.36 -1.88 2.84
C GLY A 29 -20.56 -1.21 1.73
N SER A 30 -20.67 0.11 1.61
CA SER A 30 -19.89 0.90 0.65
C SER A 30 -19.36 2.18 1.29
N SER A 31 -18.31 2.74 0.69
CA SER A 31 -17.71 4.00 1.11
C SER A 31 -17.44 4.86 -0.12
N PRO A 32 -18.46 5.46 -0.74
CA PRO A 32 -18.31 6.21 -2.00
C PRO A 32 -17.37 7.41 -1.85
N GLY A 33 -17.31 8.02 -0.65
CA GLY A 33 -16.40 9.11 -0.32
C GLY A 33 -15.01 8.68 0.13
N ILE A 34 -14.56 7.44 -0.14
CA ILE A 34 -13.30 6.91 0.44
C ILE A 34 -12.07 7.78 0.16
N TYR A 35 -12.02 8.48 -0.98
CA TYR A 35 -10.92 9.39 -1.28
C TYR A 35 -10.90 10.64 -0.37
N PRO A 36 -11.92 11.52 -0.41
CA PRO A 36 -11.93 12.71 0.44
C PRO A 36 -12.01 12.37 1.94
N GLU A 37 -12.79 11.36 2.32
CA GLU A 37 -12.95 10.98 3.72
C GLU A 37 -11.69 10.30 4.27
N GLY A 38 -11.00 9.49 3.45
CA GLY A 38 -9.70 8.93 3.83
C GLY A 38 -8.64 10.01 4.05
N ALA A 39 -8.59 11.03 3.19
CA ALA A 39 -7.68 12.16 3.37
C ALA A 39 -7.98 12.93 4.67
N LYS A 40 -9.25 13.24 4.95
CA LYS A 40 -9.67 13.89 6.21
C LYS A 40 -9.29 13.05 7.43
N ALA A 41 -9.52 11.74 7.39
CA ALA A 41 -9.17 10.83 8.47
C ALA A 41 -7.66 10.80 8.73
N ASN A 42 -6.83 10.78 7.67
CA ASN A 42 -5.37 10.82 7.80
C ASN A 42 -4.89 12.15 8.42
N ILE A 43 -5.46 13.29 8.01
CA ILE A 43 -5.13 14.60 8.59
C ILE A 43 -5.52 14.68 10.06
N ALA A 44 -6.73 14.21 10.41
CA ALA A 44 -7.19 14.18 11.80
C ALA A 44 -6.29 13.28 12.66
N THR A 45 -5.94 12.09 12.16
CA THR A 45 -5.01 11.16 12.84
C THR A 45 -3.65 11.81 13.07
N PHE A 46 -3.12 12.51 12.06
CA PHE A 46 -1.85 13.23 12.19
C PHE A 46 -1.93 14.31 13.28
N TYR A 47 -2.98 15.12 13.28
CA TYR A 47 -3.20 16.13 14.32
C TYR A 47 -3.26 15.50 15.73
N GLU A 48 -4.00 14.42 15.90
CA GLU A 48 -4.11 13.70 17.17
C GLU A 48 -2.75 13.15 17.65
N CYS A 49 -1.93 12.63 16.73
CA CYS A 49 -0.59 12.18 17.08
C CYS A 49 0.29 13.33 17.57
N ILE A 50 0.27 14.49 16.90
CA ILE A 50 1.06 15.66 17.31
C ILE A 50 0.56 16.22 18.64
N ALA A 51 -0.74 16.48 18.77
CA ALA A 51 -1.33 17.05 19.98
C ALA A 51 -1.23 16.11 21.19
N GLY A 52 -1.29 14.81 20.95
CA GLY A 52 -1.17 13.77 21.98
C GLY A 52 0.26 13.28 22.25
N GLY A 53 1.27 13.82 21.57
CA GLY A 53 2.67 13.41 21.74
C GLY A 53 2.97 11.96 21.33
N LYS A 54 2.25 11.42 20.34
CA LYS A 54 2.43 10.05 19.82
C LYS A 54 3.42 10.07 18.65
N TYR A 55 4.61 9.51 18.88
CA TYR A 55 5.72 9.51 17.91
C TYR A 55 6.24 8.10 17.58
N ASP A 56 5.45 7.08 17.86
CA ASP A 56 5.76 5.68 17.54
C ASP A 56 5.84 5.41 16.03
N ASN A 57 5.18 6.26 15.22
CA ASN A 57 5.30 6.29 13.75
C ASN A 57 5.21 4.89 13.11
N PRO A 58 4.16 4.10 13.39
CA PRO A 58 4.09 2.69 13.02
C PRO A 58 4.06 2.44 11.49
N THR A 59 3.78 3.49 10.71
CA THR A 59 3.74 3.43 9.24
C THR A 59 5.12 3.54 8.59
N VAL A 60 6.16 4.01 9.29
CA VAL A 60 7.50 4.21 8.69
C VAL A 60 8.09 2.90 8.17
N ALA A 61 8.11 1.86 9.00
CA ALA A 61 8.67 0.56 8.61
C ALA A 61 7.96 -0.06 7.38
N PRO A 62 6.62 -0.19 7.33
CA PRO A 62 5.95 -0.68 6.14
C PRO A 62 6.09 0.24 4.93
N SER A 63 6.16 1.58 5.10
CA SER A 63 6.43 2.52 4.00
C SER A 63 7.80 2.28 3.39
N VAL A 64 8.87 2.16 4.19
CA VAL A 64 10.21 1.83 3.68
C VAL A 64 10.20 0.49 2.95
N ARG A 65 9.51 -0.52 3.49
CA ARG A 65 9.37 -1.83 2.83
C ARG A 65 8.65 -1.74 1.48
N SER A 66 7.63 -0.88 1.36
CA SER A 66 6.91 -0.71 0.09
C SER A 66 7.79 -0.16 -1.04
N ASN A 67 8.79 0.68 -0.74
CA ASN A 67 9.72 1.17 -1.75
C ASN A 67 10.50 0.03 -2.41
N LEU A 68 10.88 -1.00 -1.63
CA LEU A 68 11.57 -2.17 -2.15
C LEU A 68 10.69 -2.99 -3.10
N ILE A 69 9.38 -3.06 -2.86
CA ILE A 69 8.44 -3.71 -3.78
C ILE A 69 8.39 -2.96 -5.13
N THR A 70 8.43 -1.63 -5.12
CA THR A 70 8.52 -0.83 -6.36
C THR A 70 9.80 -1.16 -7.13
N VAL A 71 10.94 -1.26 -6.44
CA VAL A 71 12.22 -1.67 -7.04
C VAL A 71 12.12 -3.08 -7.64
N MET A 72 11.54 -4.04 -6.90
CA MET A 72 11.30 -5.40 -7.41
C MET A 72 10.46 -5.41 -8.69
N GLY A 73 9.34 -4.69 -8.69
CA GLY A 73 8.45 -4.59 -9.84
C GLY A 73 9.16 -4.01 -11.07
N ARG A 74 9.95 -2.95 -10.89
CA ARG A 74 10.79 -2.37 -11.95
C ARG A 74 11.79 -3.39 -12.49
N THR A 75 12.55 -4.03 -11.61
CA THR A 75 13.60 -4.98 -12.01
C THR A 75 13.00 -6.17 -12.76
N ALA A 76 11.89 -6.72 -12.28
CA ALA A 76 11.18 -7.80 -12.97
C ALA A 76 10.69 -7.35 -14.36
N ALA A 77 10.12 -6.15 -14.48
CA ALA A 77 9.65 -5.61 -15.75
C ALA A 77 10.78 -5.42 -16.77
N TYR A 78 11.96 -4.97 -16.34
CA TYR A 78 13.08 -4.68 -17.25
C TYR A 78 13.86 -5.94 -17.64
N THR A 79 13.98 -6.89 -16.73
CA THR A 79 14.74 -8.13 -16.97
C THR A 79 13.90 -9.26 -17.56
N GLY A 80 12.58 -9.19 -17.41
CA GLY A 80 11.67 -10.28 -17.78
C GLY A 80 11.77 -11.51 -16.87
N ASN A 81 12.45 -11.40 -15.72
CA ASN A 81 12.70 -12.52 -14.81
C ASN A 81 11.93 -12.38 -13.50
N VAL A 82 11.75 -13.51 -12.81
CA VAL A 82 11.30 -13.53 -11.42
C VAL A 82 12.39 -12.91 -10.55
N VAL A 83 11.99 -11.96 -9.69
CA VAL A 83 12.89 -11.28 -8.74
C VAL A 83 12.46 -11.60 -7.32
N THR A 84 13.41 -11.98 -6.49
CA THR A 84 13.20 -12.32 -5.08
C THR A 84 13.55 -11.15 -4.15
N TRP A 85 13.02 -11.22 -2.92
CA TRP A 85 13.32 -10.24 -1.88
C TRP A 85 14.82 -10.20 -1.55
N ASP A 86 15.44 -11.38 -1.45
CA ASP A 86 16.86 -11.55 -1.14
C ASP A 86 17.75 -10.90 -2.20
N GLU A 87 17.45 -11.10 -3.49
CA GLU A 87 18.17 -10.45 -4.59
C GLU A 87 18.05 -8.92 -4.51
N THR A 88 16.85 -8.43 -4.20
CA THR A 88 16.59 -6.98 -4.11
C THR A 88 17.36 -6.33 -2.98
N VAL A 89 17.35 -6.92 -1.79
CA VAL A 89 18.05 -6.39 -0.60
C VAL A 89 19.57 -6.49 -0.75
N LYS A 90 20.08 -7.50 -1.45
CA LYS A 90 21.53 -7.70 -1.68
C LYS A 90 22.06 -6.94 -2.91
N SER A 91 21.19 -6.39 -3.76
CA SER A 91 21.59 -5.68 -4.96
C SER A 91 22.42 -4.45 -4.61
N LYS A 92 23.52 -4.27 -5.35
CA LYS A 92 24.37 -3.07 -5.29
C LYS A 92 24.16 -2.15 -6.49
N GLU A 93 23.18 -2.44 -7.34
CA GLU A 93 22.83 -1.60 -8.48
C GLU A 93 22.44 -0.20 -7.97
N LYS A 94 23.13 0.82 -8.47
CA LYS A 94 22.74 2.21 -8.22
C LYS A 94 21.58 2.56 -9.14
N LEU A 95 20.42 2.88 -8.57
CA LEU A 95 19.29 3.42 -9.30
C LEU A 95 19.46 4.94 -9.43
N ASP A 96 19.70 5.41 -10.65
CA ASP A 96 19.76 6.83 -10.96
C ASP A 96 18.34 7.38 -11.18
N GLY A 97 17.97 8.36 -10.35
CA GLY A 97 16.68 9.04 -10.46
C GLY A 97 16.57 9.97 -11.68
N ARG A 98 17.68 10.25 -12.37
CA ARG A 98 17.78 11.20 -13.50
C ARG A 98 17.09 12.53 -13.18
N LEU A 99 17.42 13.08 -12.02
CA LEU A 99 16.80 14.29 -11.48
C LEU A 99 17.38 15.58 -12.07
N GLU A 100 18.25 15.48 -13.08
CA GLU A 100 18.80 16.64 -13.77
C GLU A 100 17.67 17.46 -14.42
N GLY A 101 17.63 18.76 -14.12
CA GLY A 101 16.62 19.68 -14.65
C GLY A 101 15.27 19.69 -13.92
N LEU A 102 15.12 18.96 -12.81
CA LEU A 102 13.95 19.11 -11.94
C LEU A 102 14.03 20.45 -11.20
N GLU A 103 13.03 21.32 -11.40
CA GLU A 103 12.87 22.56 -10.62
C GLU A 103 12.07 22.27 -9.34
N ALA A 104 12.41 22.98 -8.25
CA ALA A 104 11.83 22.83 -6.92
C ALA A 104 10.49 23.56 -6.77
#